data_AF-A0A1A9VK08-F1
#
_entry.id   AF-A0A1A9VK08-F1
#
_cell.length_a   1.000
_cell.length_b   1.000
_cell.length_c   1.000
_cell.angle_alpha   90.00
_cell.angle_beta   90.00
_cell.angle_gamma   90.00
#
_symmetry.space_group_name_H-M   'P 1'
#
loop_
_entity.id
_entity.type
_entity.pdbx_description
1 polymer ?
#
loop_
_entity_poly.entity_id
_entity_poly.type
_entity_poly.pdbx_seq_one_letter_code
_entity_poly.pdbx_strand_id
1 'polypeptide(L)'
;MLASVGKKPNKEKETNKVVLPVKSPLRYPGGKSRAVSQIINEYIPKGLPTLCSPFIGGGSIELALASIGTKVYGYDAFEPLVRFWQVLLKDASYLAEVVRKYQNMTSIMFYNLQKTFFTLKDRVEIAAAFFALNRSSFSGTTLSGGMSPGHPRFTPSSIERLAKFSIKNLTVNSADFKKSIPKHANDFLYCDPPYLIDQKLYGKRGDQHTDFDHKGLAKLLAIRDGWILSYNDCEEIRDMYTGYRIITPKWTYGMEKASSEAAMFLQAHDARVTNARSILLQDDGVGIQGDVRDIVIEVPKGQIGISAKYNHAAIKHSRLSDKIDFGKEWTGHPCGEKYFKTIQPVFMQLREMRAQNMLFRDIQEKETRIYLPVLTAFEDELKRLCESFRGVFVEKFFRYLLGRHDFYKIILKTACKRKTVSLQSVNIGGTLEYGSKWKIPERIRVIERKSGSSSTIEVMFEGGWTISFRLHNASSKTEPSLKFDIQFIGIASSVGLHVIDIV
;
A
#
# COMPACT_ATOMS: atom_id res chain seq x y z
N MET A 1 1.50 -2.56 -19.90
CA MET A 1 0.27 -1.99 -20.51
C MET A 1 0.73 -1.22 -21.73
N LEU A 2 0.28 -1.57 -22.92
CA LEU A 2 0.63 -0.88 -24.16
C LEU A 2 -0.60 -0.11 -24.65
N ALA A 3 -0.41 1.13 -25.10
CA ALA A 3 -1.43 1.94 -25.77
C ALA A 3 -1.03 2.13 -27.24
N SER A 4 -1.92 1.76 -28.17
CA SER A 4 -1.72 1.97 -29.61
C SER A 4 -2.52 3.17 -30.13
N VAL A 5 -1.92 4.06 -30.91
CA VAL A 5 -2.55 5.33 -31.38
C VAL A 5 -2.56 5.42 -32.91
N GLY A 6 -3.76 5.53 -33.50
CA GLY A 6 -3.97 5.88 -34.92
C GLY A 6 -3.62 7.36 -35.24
N LYS A 7 -3.53 7.72 -36.53
CA LYS A 7 -2.91 8.98 -37.03
C LYS A 7 -3.47 10.28 -36.39
N LYS A 8 -2.57 11.27 -36.22
CA LYS A 8 -2.69 12.55 -35.48
C LYS A 8 -3.84 13.46 -35.94
N PRO A 9 -4.54 14.14 -35.01
CA PRO A 9 -5.08 15.49 -35.19
C PRO A 9 -4.20 16.57 -34.50
N ASN A 10 -4.29 17.81 -35.02
CA ASN A 10 -3.50 18.98 -34.62
C ASN A 10 -3.78 19.47 -33.19
N LYS A 11 -2.72 20.00 -32.54
CA LYS A 11 -2.75 20.49 -31.16
C LYS A 11 -3.11 21.98 -31.09
N GLU A 12 -4.24 22.30 -30.48
CA GLU A 12 -4.46 23.57 -29.78
C GLU A 12 -4.64 23.35 -28.27
N LYS A 13 -4.01 24.22 -27.48
CA LYS A 13 -4.02 24.20 -26.01
C LYS A 13 -5.04 25.22 -25.52
N GLU A 14 -6.22 24.77 -25.14
CA GLU A 14 -7.06 25.45 -24.15
C GLU A 14 -7.02 24.69 -22.83
N THR A 15 -6.81 25.45 -21.76
CA THR A 15 -6.81 25.01 -20.36
C THR A 15 -8.20 25.19 -19.77
N ASN A 16 -9.00 24.12 -19.74
CA ASN A 16 -10.27 24.11 -19.00
C ASN A 16 -10.13 23.38 -17.65
N LYS A 17 -10.74 23.98 -16.62
CA LYS A 17 -10.77 23.51 -15.22
C LYS A 17 -11.15 22.02 -15.14
N VAL A 18 -10.32 21.23 -14.45
CA VAL A 18 -10.51 19.80 -14.24
C VAL A 18 -11.72 19.56 -13.32
N VAL A 19 -12.87 19.23 -13.90
CA VAL A 19 -13.96 18.57 -13.17
C VAL A 19 -13.44 17.20 -12.75
N LEU A 20 -13.38 16.93 -11.44
CA LEU A 20 -12.93 15.62 -10.95
C LEU A 20 -13.88 14.53 -11.50
N PRO A 21 -13.36 13.53 -12.23
CA PRO A 21 -14.21 12.56 -12.93
C PRO A 21 -15.02 11.73 -11.94
N VAL A 22 -16.28 11.43 -12.31
CA VAL A 22 -17.11 10.46 -11.59
C VAL A 22 -16.36 9.14 -11.51
N LYS A 23 -16.12 8.65 -10.29
CA LYS A 23 -15.35 7.41 -10.08
C LYS A 23 -16.25 6.20 -10.21
N SER A 24 -15.70 5.11 -10.76
CA SER A 24 -16.40 3.84 -10.79
C SER A 24 -16.80 3.37 -9.38
N PRO A 25 -18.05 2.91 -9.19
CA PRO A 25 -18.46 2.29 -7.93
C PRO A 25 -17.85 0.89 -7.76
N LEU A 26 -17.49 0.22 -8.87
CA LEU A 26 -16.92 -1.11 -8.89
C LEU A 26 -15.40 -1.10 -8.67
N ARG A 27 -14.89 -2.22 -8.18
CA ARG A 27 -13.49 -2.61 -8.33
C ARG A 27 -13.40 -3.54 -9.52
N TYR A 28 -12.41 -3.36 -10.37
CA TYR A 28 -12.29 -4.21 -11.56
C TYR A 28 -10.81 -4.56 -11.78
N PRO A 29 -10.48 -5.86 -11.98
CA PRO A 29 -9.15 -6.27 -12.40
C PRO A 29 -8.74 -5.52 -13.67
N GLY A 30 -7.55 -4.92 -13.69
CA GLY A 30 -7.08 -4.10 -14.81
C GLY A 30 -7.67 -2.68 -14.87
N GLY A 31 -8.47 -2.26 -13.89
CA GLY A 31 -9.12 -0.94 -13.87
C GLY A 31 -8.15 0.24 -14.02
N LYS A 32 -8.35 1.05 -15.07
CA LYS A 32 -7.50 2.19 -15.46
C LYS A 32 -7.68 3.45 -14.63
N SER A 33 -8.27 3.38 -13.45
CA SER A 33 -8.57 4.56 -12.61
C SER A 33 -7.38 5.51 -12.35
N ARG A 34 -6.15 4.99 -12.30
CA ARG A 34 -4.91 5.80 -12.15
C ARG A 34 -4.35 6.32 -13.47
N ALA A 35 -4.80 5.74 -14.57
CA ALA A 35 -4.39 6.01 -15.95
C ALA A 35 -5.26 7.02 -16.68
N VAL A 36 -6.46 7.28 -16.14
CA VAL A 36 -7.50 8.13 -16.75
C VAL A 36 -6.94 9.44 -17.30
N SER A 37 -6.23 10.21 -16.46
CA SER A 37 -5.73 11.53 -16.84
C SER A 37 -4.75 11.44 -18.01
N GLN A 38 -3.79 10.51 -17.95
CA GLN A 38 -2.79 10.36 -19.00
C GLN A 38 -3.43 9.89 -20.31
N ILE A 39 -4.25 8.84 -20.25
CA ILE A 39 -4.89 8.27 -21.44
C ILE A 39 -5.75 9.32 -22.14
N ILE A 40 -6.61 10.01 -21.39
CA ILE A 40 -7.51 11.02 -21.94
C ILE A 40 -6.72 12.20 -22.51
N ASN A 41 -5.76 12.75 -21.75
CA ASN A 41 -5.09 13.99 -22.15
C ASN A 41 -4.07 13.81 -23.27
N GLU A 42 -3.44 12.63 -23.37
CA GLU A 42 -2.37 12.39 -24.34
C GLU A 42 -2.81 11.63 -25.59
N TYR A 43 -3.80 10.75 -25.46
CA TYR A 43 -4.09 9.74 -26.51
C TYR A 43 -5.53 9.76 -27.02
N ILE A 44 -6.48 10.39 -26.31
CA ILE A 44 -7.86 10.51 -26.78
C ILE A 44 -8.05 11.87 -27.46
N PRO A 45 -8.65 11.94 -28.66
CA PRO A 45 -8.97 13.21 -29.32
C PRO A 45 -9.81 14.12 -28.43
N LYS A 46 -9.45 15.41 -28.37
CA LYS A 46 -10.23 16.43 -27.66
C LYS A 46 -11.57 16.65 -28.36
N GLY A 47 -12.61 16.97 -27.57
CA GLY A 47 -13.94 17.28 -28.11
C GLY A 47 -14.65 16.07 -28.74
N LEU A 48 -14.27 14.85 -28.34
CA LEU A 48 -14.84 13.63 -28.89
C LEU A 48 -16.37 13.58 -28.64
N PRO A 49 -17.22 13.57 -29.68
CA PRO A 49 -18.67 13.61 -29.51
C PRO A 49 -19.21 12.28 -29.00
N THR A 50 -18.69 11.17 -29.52
CA THR A 50 -19.12 9.81 -29.23
C THR A 50 -17.95 8.88 -29.00
N LEU A 51 -18.11 7.96 -28.05
CA LEU A 51 -17.16 6.88 -27.77
C LEU A 51 -17.92 5.55 -27.73
N CYS A 52 -17.42 4.52 -28.41
CA CYS A 52 -17.81 3.15 -28.16
C CYS A 52 -16.75 2.44 -27.31
N SER A 53 -17.17 1.82 -26.22
CA SER A 53 -16.33 0.95 -25.39
C SER A 53 -16.87 -0.48 -25.49
N PRO A 54 -16.29 -1.35 -26.34
CA PRO A 54 -16.72 -2.74 -26.49
C PRO A 54 -16.51 -3.61 -25.24
N PHE A 55 -15.73 -3.12 -24.28
CA PHE A 55 -15.27 -3.82 -23.08
C PHE A 55 -15.33 -2.90 -21.85
N ILE A 56 -16.52 -2.39 -21.52
CA ILE A 56 -16.65 -1.34 -20.48
C ILE A 56 -16.07 -1.78 -19.13
N GLY A 57 -16.25 -3.05 -18.73
CA GLY A 57 -15.75 -3.54 -17.45
C GLY A 57 -16.16 -2.63 -16.27
N GLY A 58 -15.15 -2.08 -15.59
CA GLY A 58 -15.32 -1.12 -14.50
C GLY A 58 -15.57 0.34 -14.94
N GLY A 59 -15.45 0.69 -16.22
CA GLY A 59 -15.90 1.99 -16.76
C GLY A 59 -15.06 3.21 -16.40
N SER A 60 -13.77 3.07 -16.07
CA SER A 60 -12.99 4.20 -15.53
C SER A 60 -12.72 5.31 -16.55
N ILE A 61 -12.43 4.97 -17.81
CA ILE A 61 -12.17 5.94 -18.89
C ILE A 61 -13.49 6.52 -19.40
N GLU A 62 -14.46 5.64 -19.55
CA GLU A 62 -15.82 5.88 -20.00
C GLU A 62 -16.52 6.91 -19.12
N LEU A 63 -16.47 6.74 -17.79
CA LEU A 63 -17.07 7.69 -16.86
C LEU A 63 -16.39 9.07 -16.92
N ALA A 64 -15.07 9.10 -17.09
CA ALA A 64 -14.34 10.35 -17.18
C ALA A 64 -14.68 11.12 -18.46
N LEU A 65 -14.78 10.44 -19.60
CA LEU A 65 -15.22 11.03 -20.87
C LEU A 65 -16.69 11.45 -20.82
N ALA A 66 -17.56 10.61 -20.26
CA ALA A 66 -18.97 10.96 -20.07
C ALA A 66 -19.16 12.19 -19.17
N SER A 67 -18.29 12.37 -18.18
CA SER A 67 -18.31 13.52 -17.24
C SER A 67 -17.94 14.84 -17.91
N ILE A 68 -17.20 14.80 -19.04
CA ILE A 68 -16.81 15.99 -19.81
C ILE A 68 -17.64 16.18 -21.09
N GLY A 69 -18.74 15.44 -21.24
CA GLY A 69 -19.74 15.66 -22.29
C GLY A 69 -19.74 14.64 -23.43
N THR A 70 -18.76 13.74 -23.52
CA THR A 70 -18.74 12.70 -24.57
C THR A 70 -19.88 11.70 -24.36
N LYS A 71 -20.64 11.38 -25.42
CA LYS A 71 -21.67 10.33 -25.37
C LYS A 71 -21.03 8.95 -25.47
N VAL A 72 -21.08 8.18 -24.39
CA VAL A 72 -20.42 6.87 -24.28
C VAL A 72 -21.40 5.72 -24.45
N TYR A 73 -21.11 4.84 -25.40
CA TYR A 73 -21.78 3.56 -25.65
C TYR A 73 -20.93 2.41 -25.13
N GLY A 74 -21.23 1.96 -23.92
CA GLY A 74 -20.56 0.84 -23.28
C GLY A 74 -21.19 -0.50 -23.64
N TYR A 75 -20.35 -1.51 -23.83
CA TYR A 75 -20.74 -2.89 -24.05
C TYR A 75 -19.90 -3.82 -23.19
N ASP A 76 -20.50 -4.94 -22.81
CA ASP A 76 -19.79 -6.07 -22.21
C ASP A 76 -20.52 -7.37 -22.60
N ALA A 77 -19.77 -8.46 -22.71
CA ALA A 77 -20.36 -9.78 -22.92
C ALA A 77 -20.88 -10.40 -21.62
N PHE A 78 -20.43 -9.90 -20.47
CA PHE A 78 -20.80 -10.45 -19.17
C PHE A 78 -22.10 -9.84 -18.65
N GLU A 79 -23.21 -10.53 -18.93
CA GLU A 79 -24.57 -10.10 -18.60
C GLU A 79 -24.75 -9.60 -17.15
N PRO A 80 -24.23 -10.25 -16.08
CA PRO A 80 -24.38 -9.73 -14.71
C PRO A 80 -23.79 -8.33 -14.49
N LEU A 81 -22.65 -8.03 -15.13
CA LEU A 81 -22.03 -6.71 -15.08
C LEU A 81 -22.88 -5.68 -15.84
N VAL A 82 -23.37 -6.03 -17.02
CA VAL A 82 -24.28 -5.18 -17.80
C VAL A 82 -25.54 -4.85 -17.00
N ARG A 83 -26.14 -5.87 -16.34
CA ARG A 83 -27.31 -5.68 -15.49
C ARG A 83 -27.03 -4.72 -14.34
N PHE A 84 -25.89 -4.84 -13.68
CA PHE A 84 -25.47 -3.89 -12.65
C PHE A 84 -25.44 -2.44 -13.18
N TRP A 85 -24.78 -2.21 -14.31
CA TRP A 85 -24.70 -0.86 -14.91
C TRP A 85 -26.06 -0.32 -15.31
N GLN A 86 -26.91 -1.12 -15.94
CA GLN A 86 -28.25 -0.70 -16.36
C GLN A 86 -29.14 -0.31 -15.18
N VAL A 87 -29.09 -1.08 -14.09
CA VAL A 87 -29.87 -0.78 -12.88
C VAL A 87 -29.32 0.48 -12.19
N LEU A 88 -27.99 0.59 -12.06
CA LEU A 88 -27.32 1.76 -11.48
C LEU A 88 -27.64 3.06 -12.24
N LEU A 89 -27.61 3.02 -13.57
CA LEU A 89 -27.89 4.18 -14.41
C LEU A 89 -29.37 4.58 -14.41
N LYS A 90 -30.27 3.63 -14.10
CA LYS A 90 -31.71 3.89 -14.00
C LYS A 90 -32.07 4.53 -12.66
N ASP A 91 -31.62 3.93 -11.55
CA ASP A 91 -31.91 4.42 -10.20
C ASP A 91 -30.84 3.98 -9.20
N ALA A 92 -29.84 4.84 -9.01
CA ALA A 92 -28.71 4.59 -8.13
C ALA A 92 -29.11 4.53 -6.65
N SER A 93 -30.08 5.36 -6.24
CA SER A 93 -30.58 5.41 -4.86
C SER A 93 -31.30 4.12 -4.50
N TYR A 94 -32.21 3.65 -5.37
CA TYR A 94 -32.93 2.41 -5.16
C TYR A 94 -32.00 1.20 -5.17
N LEU A 95 -31.02 1.15 -6.09
CA LEU A 95 -30.02 0.08 -6.07
C LEU A 95 -29.25 0.05 -4.74
N ALA A 96 -28.85 1.22 -4.22
CA ALA A 96 -28.16 1.32 -2.94
C ALA A 96 -29.00 0.82 -1.76
N GLU A 97 -30.32 1.04 -1.77
CA GLU A 97 -31.24 0.48 -0.78
C GLU A 97 -31.26 -1.05 -0.80
N VAL A 98 -31.36 -1.66 -1.99
CA VAL A 98 -31.34 -3.12 -2.13
C VAL A 98 -29.98 -3.70 -1.72
N VAL A 99 -28.87 -3.01 -2.04
CA VAL A 99 -27.51 -3.41 -1.62
C VAL A 99 -27.36 -3.48 -0.10
N ARG A 100 -28.11 -2.67 0.69
CA ARG A 100 -28.02 -2.70 2.16
C ARG A 100 -28.39 -4.07 2.76
N LYS A 101 -29.18 -4.89 2.06
CA LYS A 101 -29.47 -6.29 2.48
C LYS A 101 -28.20 -7.12 2.67
N TYR A 102 -27.12 -6.76 1.97
CA TYR A 102 -25.85 -7.48 1.98
C TYR A 102 -24.80 -6.86 2.91
N GLN A 103 -25.06 -5.72 3.57
CA GLN A 103 -24.03 -4.90 4.24
C GLN A 103 -23.21 -5.64 5.32
N ASN A 104 -23.77 -6.68 5.93
CA ASN A 104 -23.13 -7.51 6.97
C ASN A 104 -22.61 -8.84 6.40
N MET A 105 -22.11 -8.83 5.18
CA MET A 105 -21.68 -10.04 4.48
C MET A 105 -20.56 -10.77 5.22
N THR A 106 -20.87 -12.00 5.64
CA THR A 106 -19.89 -12.94 6.19
C THR A 106 -19.25 -13.78 5.10
N SER A 107 -18.21 -14.54 5.44
CA SER A 107 -17.60 -15.48 4.49
C SER A 107 -18.56 -16.57 4.01
N ILE A 108 -19.39 -17.08 4.91
CA ILE A 108 -20.42 -18.07 4.58
C ILE A 108 -21.44 -17.47 3.62
N MET A 109 -21.93 -16.25 3.90
CA MET A 109 -22.86 -15.54 3.02
C MET A 109 -22.25 -15.27 1.65
N PHE A 110 -20.99 -14.84 1.59
CA PHE A 110 -20.28 -14.59 0.33
C PHE A 110 -20.22 -15.83 -0.55
N TYR A 111 -19.74 -16.96 -0.02
CA TYR A 111 -19.61 -18.19 -0.80
C TYR A 111 -20.97 -18.81 -1.16
N ASN A 112 -21.97 -18.70 -0.29
CA ASN A 112 -23.33 -19.13 -0.61
C ASN A 112 -23.93 -18.26 -1.73
N LEU A 113 -23.77 -16.94 -1.66
CA LEU A 113 -24.24 -16.02 -2.69
C LEU A 113 -23.54 -16.27 -4.03
N GLN A 114 -22.23 -16.58 -4.05
CA GLN A 114 -21.55 -16.98 -5.30
C GLN A 114 -22.16 -18.26 -5.90
N LYS A 115 -22.48 -19.26 -5.06
CA LYS A 115 -23.08 -20.52 -5.51
C LYS A 115 -24.49 -20.33 -6.07
N THR A 116 -25.30 -19.51 -5.42
CA THR A 116 -26.71 -19.27 -5.79
C THR A 116 -26.90 -18.06 -6.71
N PHE A 117 -25.85 -17.33 -7.08
CA PHE A 117 -25.95 -16.08 -7.85
C PHE A 117 -26.84 -16.21 -9.11
N PHE A 118 -26.66 -17.29 -9.87
CA PHE A 118 -27.40 -17.51 -11.12
C PHE A 118 -28.82 -18.07 -10.93
N THR A 119 -29.25 -18.34 -9.69
CA THR A 119 -30.64 -18.68 -9.38
C THR A 119 -31.50 -17.42 -9.19
N LEU A 120 -30.87 -16.26 -8.96
CA LEU A 120 -31.57 -14.98 -8.85
C LEU A 120 -32.28 -14.63 -10.16
N LYS A 121 -33.50 -14.08 -10.05
CA LYS A 121 -34.35 -13.70 -11.20
C LYS A 121 -34.62 -12.20 -11.28
N ASP A 122 -34.73 -11.54 -10.14
CA ASP A 122 -34.97 -10.10 -10.10
C ASP A 122 -33.72 -9.32 -10.54
N ARG A 123 -33.92 -8.35 -11.45
CA ARG A 123 -32.83 -7.59 -12.07
C ARG A 123 -32.09 -6.72 -11.05
N VAL A 124 -32.80 -6.14 -10.09
CA VAL A 124 -32.23 -5.23 -9.09
C VAL A 124 -31.48 -6.05 -8.05
N GLU A 125 -32.02 -7.20 -7.65
CA GLU A 125 -31.37 -8.15 -6.75
C GLU A 125 -30.07 -8.72 -7.37
N ILE A 126 -30.07 -9.06 -8.66
CA ILE A 126 -28.85 -9.47 -9.39
C ILE A 126 -27.79 -8.36 -9.34
N ALA A 127 -28.17 -7.11 -9.62
CA ALA A 127 -27.27 -5.97 -9.57
C ALA A 127 -26.72 -5.73 -8.15
N ALA A 128 -27.58 -5.83 -7.13
CA ALA A 128 -27.19 -5.66 -5.74
C ALA A 128 -26.23 -6.76 -5.26
N ALA A 129 -26.56 -8.03 -5.54
CA ALA A 129 -25.70 -9.17 -5.26
C ALA A 129 -24.35 -9.06 -5.98
N PHE A 130 -24.35 -8.62 -7.24
CA PHE A 130 -23.13 -8.43 -8.02
C PHE A 130 -22.21 -7.37 -7.37
N PHE A 131 -22.77 -6.22 -6.99
CA PHE A 131 -22.03 -5.16 -6.31
C PHE A 131 -21.46 -5.64 -4.97
N ALA A 132 -22.28 -6.35 -4.19
CA ALA A 132 -21.87 -6.90 -2.91
C ALA A 132 -20.68 -7.85 -3.08
N LEU A 133 -20.79 -8.84 -3.97
CA LEU A 133 -19.70 -9.76 -4.31
C LEU A 133 -18.45 -9.02 -4.83
N ASN A 134 -18.63 -7.97 -5.62
CA ASN A 134 -17.52 -7.14 -6.12
C ASN A 134 -16.75 -6.45 -4.99
N ARG A 135 -17.46 -5.85 -4.03
CA ARG A 135 -16.85 -5.14 -2.91
C ARG A 135 -16.22 -6.07 -1.88
N SER A 136 -16.68 -7.32 -1.80
CA SER A 136 -16.18 -8.35 -0.89
C SER A 136 -15.05 -9.21 -1.47
N SER A 137 -15.00 -9.41 -2.78
CA SER A 137 -13.98 -10.25 -3.45
C SER A 137 -12.59 -9.61 -3.49
N PHE A 138 -11.56 -10.46 -3.54
CA PHE A 138 -10.19 -10.01 -3.82
C PHE A 138 -10.15 -9.33 -5.19
N SER A 139 -9.52 -8.16 -5.27
CA SER A 139 -9.43 -7.37 -6.52
C SER A 139 -10.73 -7.04 -7.28
N GLY A 140 -11.91 -7.37 -6.74
CA GLY A 140 -13.19 -7.19 -7.44
C GLY A 140 -13.48 -8.28 -8.48
N THR A 141 -12.92 -9.48 -8.34
CA THR A 141 -13.10 -10.61 -9.27
C THR A 141 -14.47 -11.31 -9.18
N THR A 142 -15.38 -10.81 -8.33
CA THR A 142 -16.80 -11.20 -8.23
C THR A 142 -17.02 -12.71 -8.16
N LEU A 143 -17.30 -13.36 -9.30
CA LEU A 143 -17.64 -14.79 -9.42
C LEU A 143 -16.44 -15.69 -9.76
N SER A 144 -15.26 -15.11 -10.01
CA SER A 144 -14.04 -15.84 -10.40
C SER A 144 -12.99 -15.93 -9.30
N GLY A 145 -13.12 -15.21 -8.18
CA GLY A 145 -12.15 -15.30 -7.08
C GLY A 145 -12.77 -15.36 -5.69
N GLY A 146 -11.91 -15.52 -4.69
CA GLY A 146 -12.30 -15.64 -3.29
C GLY A 146 -12.58 -14.30 -2.60
N MET A 147 -13.13 -14.40 -1.39
CA MET A 147 -13.37 -13.25 -0.52
C MET A 147 -12.05 -12.62 -0.04
N SER A 148 -12.00 -11.30 0.10
CA SER A 148 -10.83 -10.60 0.68
C SER A 148 -10.71 -10.90 2.18
N PRO A 149 -9.53 -11.30 2.70
CA PRO A 149 -9.30 -11.46 4.14
C PRO A 149 -9.58 -10.16 4.91
N GLY A 150 -10.29 -10.25 6.04
CA GLY A 150 -10.51 -9.10 6.96
C GLY A 150 -11.55 -8.05 6.53
N HIS A 151 -12.38 -8.34 5.53
CA HIS A 151 -13.54 -7.57 5.02
C HIS A 151 -13.61 -6.02 5.17
N PRO A 152 -12.59 -5.19 4.88
CA PRO A 152 -12.68 -3.75 5.13
C PRO A 152 -13.20 -2.94 3.93
N ARG A 153 -13.71 -3.57 2.85
CA ARG A 153 -13.95 -2.88 1.56
C ARG A 153 -15.40 -2.82 1.08
N PHE A 154 -16.27 -3.71 1.54
CA PHE A 154 -17.71 -3.45 1.48
C PHE A 154 -18.06 -2.70 2.76
N THR A 155 -18.25 -1.41 2.61
CA THR A 155 -18.43 -0.48 3.74
C THR A 155 -19.70 0.32 3.53
N PRO A 156 -20.31 0.88 4.61
CA PRO A 156 -21.40 1.83 4.47
C PRO A 156 -21.07 2.97 3.50
N SER A 157 -19.84 3.51 3.57
CA SER A 157 -19.37 4.54 2.64
C SER A 157 -19.30 4.11 1.17
N SER A 158 -19.17 2.80 0.88
CA SER A 158 -19.27 2.30 -0.50
C SER A 158 -20.70 2.28 -1.03
N ILE A 159 -21.67 2.03 -0.14
CA ILE A 159 -23.11 2.09 -0.45
C ILE A 159 -23.55 3.55 -0.64
N GLU A 160 -23.09 4.45 0.22
CA GLU A 160 -23.38 5.88 0.09
C GLU A 160 -22.85 6.48 -1.23
N ARG A 161 -21.64 6.07 -1.65
CA ARG A 161 -21.10 6.47 -2.96
C ARG A 161 -21.91 5.89 -4.11
N LEU A 162 -22.45 4.69 -3.96
CA LEU A 162 -23.35 4.09 -4.95
C LEU A 162 -24.65 4.90 -5.05
N ALA A 163 -25.26 5.25 -3.92
CA ALA A 163 -26.50 6.05 -3.87
C ALA A 163 -26.36 7.42 -4.55
N LYS A 164 -25.19 8.04 -4.44
CA LYS A 164 -24.89 9.36 -5.02
C LYS A 164 -24.38 9.30 -6.47
N PHE A 165 -24.32 8.11 -7.05
CA PHE A 165 -23.80 7.94 -8.41
C PHE A 165 -24.76 8.56 -9.43
N SER A 166 -24.24 9.42 -10.31
CA SER A 166 -25.01 10.02 -11.39
C SER A 166 -24.11 10.31 -12.58
N ILE A 167 -24.53 9.87 -13.76
CA ILE A 167 -23.88 10.18 -15.03
C ILE A 167 -24.94 10.13 -16.14
N LYS A 168 -24.97 11.14 -17.02
CA LYS A 168 -26.01 11.27 -18.06
C LYS A 168 -25.60 10.70 -19.42
N ASN A 169 -24.32 10.82 -19.77
CA ASN A 169 -23.82 10.52 -21.11
C ASN A 169 -23.28 9.08 -21.25
N LEU A 170 -23.83 8.11 -20.52
CA LEU A 170 -23.38 6.72 -20.54
C LEU A 170 -24.58 5.78 -20.76
N THR A 171 -24.44 4.87 -21.72
CA THR A 171 -25.34 3.73 -21.91
C THR A 171 -24.54 2.43 -21.83
N VAL A 172 -25.14 1.34 -21.32
CA VAL A 172 -24.48 0.04 -21.20
C VAL A 172 -25.39 -1.07 -21.69
N ASN A 173 -24.92 -1.87 -22.64
CA ASN A 173 -25.68 -2.95 -23.29
C ASN A 173 -24.89 -4.25 -23.38
N SER A 174 -25.62 -5.37 -23.48
CA SER A 174 -25.03 -6.70 -23.61
C SER A 174 -24.72 -6.99 -25.07
N ALA A 175 -23.43 -7.07 -25.41
CA ALA A 175 -22.94 -7.49 -26.72
C ALA A 175 -21.44 -7.79 -26.64
N ASP A 176 -20.98 -8.78 -27.40
CA ASP A 176 -19.56 -8.97 -27.68
C ASP A 176 -19.01 -7.90 -28.65
N PHE A 177 -17.68 -7.85 -28.77
CA PHE A 177 -17.01 -6.89 -29.64
C PHE A 177 -17.27 -7.10 -31.13
N LYS A 178 -17.60 -8.33 -31.57
CA LYS A 178 -17.94 -8.63 -32.97
C LYS A 178 -19.28 -8.02 -33.35
N LYS A 179 -20.17 -7.76 -32.38
CA LYS A 179 -21.45 -7.09 -32.57
C LYS A 179 -21.41 -5.60 -32.24
N SER A 180 -20.68 -5.19 -31.20
CA SER A 180 -20.66 -3.78 -30.77
C SER A 180 -19.81 -2.91 -31.70
N ILE A 181 -18.64 -3.37 -32.15
CA ILE A 181 -17.75 -2.58 -33.00
C ILE A 181 -18.42 -2.21 -34.35
N PRO A 182 -19.08 -3.14 -35.09
CA PRO A 182 -19.70 -2.80 -36.37
C PRO A 182 -20.89 -1.84 -36.26
N LYS A 183 -21.62 -1.84 -35.12
CA LYS A 183 -22.71 -0.87 -34.86
C LYS A 183 -22.22 0.57 -34.74
N HIS A 184 -20.93 0.73 -34.47
CA HIS A 184 -20.26 2.00 -34.20
C HIS A 184 -19.13 2.22 -35.20
N ALA A 185 -19.43 2.06 -36.50
CA ALA A 185 -18.45 2.11 -37.59
C ALA A 185 -17.66 3.44 -37.65
N ASN A 186 -18.28 4.55 -37.24
CA ASN A 186 -17.69 5.90 -37.30
C ASN A 186 -17.31 6.48 -35.93
N ASP A 187 -17.68 5.82 -34.83
CA ASP A 187 -17.36 6.33 -33.49
C ASP A 187 -15.94 5.95 -33.08
N PHE A 188 -15.31 6.77 -32.22
CA PHE A 188 -14.00 6.43 -31.68
C PHE A 188 -14.11 5.29 -30.68
N LEU A 189 -13.20 4.31 -30.75
CA LEU A 189 -13.21 3.14 -29.87
C LEU A 189 -12.20 3.27 -28.73
N TYR A 190 -12.63 2.97 -27.51
CA TYR A 190 -11.72 2.63 -26.41
C TYR A 190 -11.84 1.14 -26.12
N CYS A 191 -10.77 0.38 -26.39
CA CYS A 191 -10.75 -1.06 -26.20
C CYS A 191 -9.87 -1.43 -24.99
N ASP A 192 -10.45 -2.11 -24.00
CA ASP A 192 -9.74 -2.69 -22.85
C ASP A 192 -10.16 -4.17 -22.66
N PRO A 193 -9.83 -5.04 -23.62
CA PRO A 193 -10.24 -6.45 -23.62
C PRO A 193 -9.58 -7.26 -22.48
N PRO A 194 -10.06 -8.49 -22.22
CA PRO A 194 -9.35 -9.47 -21.41
C PRO A 194 -7.89 -9.64 -21.89
N TYR A 195 -6.97 -9.68 -20.94
CA TYR A 195 -5.53 -9.79 -21.20
C TYR A 195 -5.12 -11.20 -21.60
N LEU A 196 -4.11 -11.30 -22.47
CA LEU A 196 -3.49 -12.58 -22.82
C LEU A 196 -2.52 -12.97 -21.70
N ILE A 197 -3.05 -13.55 -20.61
CA ILE A 197 -2.31 -13.99 -19.41
C ILE A 197 -2.90 -15.30 -18.88
N ASP A 198 -2.11 -16.09 -18.15
CA ASP A 198 -2.55 -17.40 -17.61
C ASP A 198 -3.62 -17.30 -16.52
N GLN A 199 -3.69 -16.15 -15.84
CA GLN A 199 -4.63 -15.94 -14.74
C GLN A 199 -6.04 -15.66 -15.26
N LYS A 200 -7.01 -16.48 -14.85
CA LYS A 200 -8.40 -16.33 -15.30
C LYS A 200 -9.20 -15.36 -14.41
N LEU A 201 -9.31 -14.10 -14.83
CA LEU A 201 -9.79 -13.01 -13.96
C LEU A 201 -11.24 -12.54 -14.24
N TYR A 202 -11.80 -12.87 -15.40
CA TYR A 202 -13.08 -12.33 -15.89
C TYR A 202 -14.15 -13.42 -16.06
N GLY A 203 -15.42 -13.05 -15.88
CA GLY A 203 -16.56 -13.96 -16.04
C GLY A 203 -16.82 -14.89 -14.85
N LYS A 204 -17.32 -16.10 -15.11
CA LYS A 204 -17.59 -17.17 -14.14
C LYS A 204 -16.45 -18.19 -14.17
N ARG A 205 -15.63 -18.20 -13.12
CA ARG A 205 -14.41 -19.04 -13.05
C ARG A 205 -13.46 -18.84 -14.25
N GLY A 206 -13.47 -17.65 -14.86
CA GLY A 206 -12.53 -17.31 -15.92
C GLY A 206 -12.95 -17.60 -17.36
N ASP A 207 -14.18 -18.03 -17.60
CA ASP A 207 -14.68 -18.39 -18.95
C ASP A 207 -14.52 -17.27 -20.00
N GLN A 208 -14.83 -16.03 -19.63
CA GLN A 208 -14.65 -14.86 -20.51
C GLN A 208 -13.19 -14.51 -20.80
N HIS A 209 -12.25 -15.12 -20.07
CA HIS A 209 -10.82 -14.90 -20.24
C HIS A 209 -10.18 -15.98 -21.12
N THR A 210 -10.59 -17.25 -20.97
CA THR A 210 -9.97 -18.37 -21.70
C THR A 210 -10.35 -18.44 -23.17
N ASP A 211 -11.57 -18.01 -23.51
CA ASP A 211 -12.13 -18.20 -24.85
C ASP A 211 -12.13 -16.90 -25.66
N PHE A 212 -11.36 -15.90 -25.23
CA PHE A 212 -11.36 -14.59 -25.87
C PHE A 212 -10.65 -14.62 -27.24
N ASP A 213 -11.34 -14.14 -28.28
CA ASP A 213 -10.83 -14.11 -29.66
C ASP A 213 -9.93 -12.88 -29.92
N HIS A 214 -8.70 -12.93 -29.42
CA HIS A 214 -7.69 -11.88 -29.58
C HIS A 214 -7.42 -11.53 -31.06
N LYS A 215 -7.30 -12.56 -31.92
CA LYS A 215 -7.03 -12.39 -33.35
C LYS A 215 -8.23 -11.77 -34.07
N GLY A 216 -9.46 -12.13 -33.69
CA GLY A 216 -10.67 -11.53 -34.22
C GLY A 216 -10.78 -10.04 -33.88
N LEU A 217 -10.41 -9.65 -32.66
CA LEU A 217 -10.35 -8.23 -32.29
C LEU A 217 -9.32 -7.48 -33.13
N ALA A 218 -8.10 -8.01 -33.27
CA ALA A 218 -7.06 -7.41 -34.10
C ALA A 218 -7.52 -7.22 -35.56
N LYS A 219 -8.17 -8.23 -36.15
CA LYS A 219 -8.73 -8.14 -37.52
C LYS A 219 -9.79 -7.04 -37.67
N LEU A 220 -10.69 -6.89 -36.69
CA LEU A 220 -11.71 -5.84 -36.72
C LEU A 220 -11.13 -4.43 -36.54
N LEU A 221 -10.09 -4.29 -35.72
CA LEU A 221 -9.40 -3.02 -35.54
C LEU A 221 -8.52 -2.68 -36.75
N ALA A 222 -8.02 -3.67 -37.48
CA ALA A 222 -7.14 -3.46 -38.63
C ALA A 222 -7.84 -2.81 -39.84
N ILE A 223 -9.15 -3.02 -39.98
CA ILE A 223 -9.95 -2.50 -41.11
C ILE A 223 -10.57 -1.12 -40.84
N ARG A 224 -10.19 -0.46 -39.74
CA ARG A 224 -10.72 0.85 -39.38
C ARG A 224 -9.72 1.72 -38.64
N ASP A 225 -10.00 3.01 -38.63
CA ASP A 225 -9.31 4.00 -37.82
C ASP A 225 -10.11 4.39 -36.57
N GLY A 226 -9.55 5.32 -35.79
CA GLY A 226 -10.25 5.95 -34.67
C GLY A 226 -10.40 5.04 -33.46
N TRP A 227 -9.31 4.43 -33.00
CA TRP A 227 -9.34 3.60 -31.80
C TRP A 227 -8.08 3.74 -30.96
N ILE A 228 -8.22 3.41 -29.69
CA ILE A 228 -7.13 3.17 -28.76
C ILE A 228 -7.35 1.82 -28.08
N LEU A 229 -6.28 1.04 -27.96
CA LEU A 229 -6.28 -0.27 -27.31
C LEU A 229 -5.37 -0.22 -26.09
N SER A 230 -5.89 -0.65 -24.93
CA SER A 230 -5.10 -0.92 -23.72
C SER A 230 -4.93 -2.42 -23.55
N TYR A 231 -3.68 -2.90 -23.52
CA TYR A 231 -3.39 -4.35 -23.47
C TYR A 231 -2.20 -4.68 -22.57
N ASN A 232 -2.04 -5.95 -22.14
CA ASN A 232 -0.77 -6.39 -21.53
C ASN A 232 0.37 -6.37 -22.56
N ASP A 233 1.60 -6.31 -22.07
CA ASP A 233 2.80 -6.25 -22.93
C ASP A 233 3.40 -7.66 -23.03
N CYS A 234 3.19 -8.33 -24.16
CA CYS A 234 3.82 -9.60 -24.51
C CYS A 234 4.11 -9.65 -26.01
N GLU A 235 4.97 -10.59 -26.42
CA GLU A 235 5.43 -10.72 -27.81
C GLU A 235 4.27 -10.96 -28.77
N GLU A 236 3.34 -11.86 -28.43
CA GLU A 236 2.20 -12.21 -29.28
C GLU A 236 1.29 -11.00 -29.56
N ILE A 237 1.13 -10.12 -28.58
CA ILE A 237 0.32 -8.90 -28.73
C ILE A 237 1.08 -7.85 -29.54
N ARG A 238 2.39 -7.71 -29.33
CA ARG A 238 3.22 -6.84 -30.16
C ARG A 238 3.16 -7.26 -31.62
N ASP A 239 3.23 -8.55 -31.88
CA ASP A 239 3.13 -9.12 -33.22
C ASP A 239 1.77 -8.83 -33.85
N MET A 240 0.67 -9.07 -33.12
CA MET A 240 -0.70 -8.81 -33.60
C MET A 240 -0.94 -7.34 -33.98
N TYR A 241 -0.26 -6.40 -33.33
CA TYR A 241 -0.39 -4.97 -33.57
C TYR A 241 0.88 -4.35 -34.18
N THR A 242 1.65 -5.15 -34.92
CA THR A 242 2.79 -4.69 -35.70
C THR A 242 2.36 -3.60 -36.69
N GLY A 243 3.19 -2.56 -36.84
CA GLY A 243 2.90 -1.41 -37.71
C GLY A 243 2.06 -0.31 -37.07
N TYR A 244 1.53 -0.52 -35.86
CA TYR A 244 0.88 0.52 -35.08
C TYR A 244 1.84 1.18 -34.07
N ARG A 245 1.51 2.41 -33.65
CA ARG A 245 2.30 3.14 -32.66
C ARG A 245 2.07 2.57 -31.27
N ILE A 246 2.96 1.70 -30.80
CA ILE A 246 2.91 1.12 -29.46
C ILE A 246 3.57 2.05 -28.42
N ILE A 247 2.85 2.38 -27.36
CA ILE A 247 3.31 3.23 -26.26
C ILE A 247 3.28 2.43 -24.96
N THR A 248 4.41 2.35 -24.26
CA THR A 248 4.46 1.85 -22.89
C THR A 248 4.34 3.03 -21.93
N PRO A 249 3.18 3.23 -21.26
CA PRO A 249 3.05 4.30 -20.28
C PRO A 249 3.99 4.00 -19.12
N LYS A 250 4.74 5.00 -18.68
CA LYS A 250 5.49 4.95 -17.43
C LYS A 250 4.51 5.05 -16.26
N TRP A 251 3.84 3.96 -15.95
CA TRP A 251 3.10 3.83 -14.70
C TRP A 251 4.12 3.93 -13.58
N THR A 252 4.07 4.98 -12.78
CA THR A 252 4.77 4.97 -11.51
C THR A 252 3.75 4.50 -10.49
N TYR A 253 3.77 3.21 -10.13
CA TYR A 253 3.08 2.79 -8.92
C TYR A 253 3.57 3.67 -7.77
N GLY A 254 2.70 4.02 -6.81
CA GLY A 254 3.11 4.93 -5.72
C GLY A 254 4.33 4.45 -4.91
N MET A 255 4.64 3.14 -4.95
CA MET A 255 5.90 2.58 -4.44
C MET A 255 7.06 2.77 -5.42
N GLU A 256 6.87 2.57 -6.72
CA GLU A 256 7.89 2.83 -7.75
C GLU A 256 8.27 4.31 -7.83
N LYS A 257 7.32 5.24 -7.64
CA LYS A 257 7.64 6.68 -7.60
C LYS A 257 8.46 6.99 -6.36
N ALA A 258 8.06 6.46 -5.21
CA ALA A 258 8.82 6.58 -3.97
C ALA A 258 10.26 6.06 -4.11
N SER A 259 10.42 4.87 -4.69
CA SER A 259 11.73 4.28 -4.97
C SER A 259 12.55 5.08 -5.98
N SER A 260 11.92 5.59 -7.05
CA SER A 260 12.59 6.38 -8.08
C SER A 260 13.07 7.72 -7.54
N GLU A 261 12.21 8.46 -6.84
CA GLU A 261 12.57 9.75 -6.22
C GLU A 261 13.69 9.56 -5.19
N ALA A 262 13.61 8.49 -4.39
CA ALA A 262 14.67 8.18 -3.44
C ALA A 262 15.99 7.81 -4.13
N ALA A 263 15.95 7.01 -5.20
CA ALA A 263 17.13 6.65 -5.97
C ALA A 263 17.77 7.88 -6.64
N MET A 264 16.97 8.75 -7.26
CA MET A 264 17.45 10.00 -7.87
C MET A 264 18.07 10.93 -6.82
N PHE A 265 17.45 11.05 -5.64
CA PHE A 265 18.01 11.81 -4.53
C PHE A 265 19.38 11.26 -4.12
N LEU A 266 19.49 9.95 -3.90
CA LEU A 266 20.75 9.32 -3.48
C LEU A 266 21.84 9.44 -4.56
N GLN A 267 21.51 9.26 -5.84
CA GLN A 267 22.45 9.47 -6.94
C GLN A 267 22.98 10.91 -7.02
N ALA A 268 22.16 11.90 -6.66
CA ALA A 268 22.55 13.30 -6.67
C ALA A 268 23.35 13.73 -5.43
N HIS A 269 23.23 13.03 -4.30
CA HIS A 269 23.80 13.45 -3.01
C HIS A 269 24.80 12.46 -2.39
N ASP A 270 25.00 11.29 -3.02
CA ASP A 270 26.09 10.36 -2.71
C ASP A 270 26.66 9.81 -4.02
N ALA A 271 27.76 10.41 -4.47
CA ALA A 271 28.35 10.16 -5.79
C ALA A 271 28.89 8.74 -5.95
N ARG A 272 28.99 7.98 -4.86
CA ARG A 272 29.42 6.58 -4.88
C ARG A 272 28.30 5.66 -5.35
N VAL A 273 27.03 6.07 -5.22
CA VAL A 273 25.86 5.29 -5.67
C VAL A 273 25.89 5.05 -7.18
N THR A 274 26.36 6.02 -7.97
CA THR A 274 26.48 5.88 -9.43
C THR A 274 27.64 4.97 -9.85
N ASN A 275 28.58 4.72 -8.94
CA ASN A 275 29.75 3.84 -9.15
C ASN A 275 29.60 2.49 -8.44
N ALA A 276 28.37 2.07 -8.16
CA ALA A 276 28.07 0.80 -7.49
C ALA A 276 28.66 -0.39 -8.27
N ARG A 277 29.35 -1.28 -7.56
CA ARG A 277 29.85 -2.56 -8.09
C ARG A 277 28.75 -3.62 -8.09
N SER A 278 27.95 -3.66 -7.03
CA SER A 278 26.85 -4.61 -6.86
C SER A 278 25.79 -4.03 -5.93
N ILE A 279 24.56 -4.57 -6.03
CA ILE A 279 23.45 -4.26 -5.12
C ILE A 279 22.96 -5.59 -4.56
N LEU A 280 23.01 -5.72 -3.25
CA LEU A 280 22.64 -6.92 -2.51
C LEU A 280 21.38 -6.64 -1.69
N LEU A 281 20.39 -7.52 -1.79
CA LEU A 281 19.26 -7.53 -0.85
C LEU A 281 19.66 -8.37 0.36
N GLN A 282 19.44 -7.85 1.57
CA GLN A 282 19.71 -8.63 2.77
C GLN A 282 18.52 -9.54 3.08
N ASP A 283 18.82 -10.77 3.47
CA ASP A 283 17.83 -11.69 4.00
C ASP A 283 17.34 -11.26 5.38
N ASP A 284 16.07 -11.55 5.68
CA ASP A 284 15.42 -11.21 6.96
C ASP A 284 16.20 -11.74 8.19
N GLY A 285 16.99 -12.81 8.03
CA GLY A 285 17.83 -13.40 9.08
C GLY A 285 18.97 -12.50 9.56
N VAL A 286 19.49 -11.63 8.70
CA VAL A 286 20.57 -10.67 9.04
C VAL A 286 20.01 -9.50 9.87
N GLY A 287 18.75 -9.14 9.63
CA GLY A 287 17.97 -8.20 10.44
C GLY A 287 17.85 -8.61 11.92
N ILE A 288 17.76 -9.91 12.18
CA ILE A 288 17.69 -10.48 13.54
C ILE A 288 19.03 -10.30 14.28
N GLN A 289 20.16 -10.30 13.56
CA GLN A 289 21.50 -10.08 14.13
C GLN A 289 21.83 -8.58 14.34
N GLY A 290 20.89 -7.69 14.01
CA GLY A 290 20.98 -6.26 14.35
C GLY A 290 21.47 -5.36 13.22
N ASP A 291 21.60 -5.86 11.99
CA ASP A 291 21.80 -5.04 10.79
C ASP A 291 20.44 -4.65 10.21
N VAL A 292 20.10 -3.36 10.22
CA VAL A 292 18.78 -2.87 9.80
C VAL A 292 18.69 -2.56 8.30
N ARG A 293 19.79 -2.76 7.56
CA ARG A 293 19.90 -2.48 6.13
C ARG A 293 19.13 -3.52 5.33
N ASP A 294 18.09 -3.10 4.63
CA ASP A 294 17.34 -3.97 3.72
C ASP A 294 18.11 -4.16 2.38
N ILE A 295 18.92 -3.17 1.99
CA ILE A 295 19.75 -3.19 0.78
C ILE A 295 21.16 -2.73 1.14
N VAL A 296 22.17 -3.41 0.60
CA VAL A 296 23.57 -3.01 0.65
C VAL A 296 24.07 -2.78 -0.75
N ILE A 297 24.55 -1.57 -1.02
CA ILE A 297 25.20 -1.20 -2.27
C ILE A 297 26.71 -1.28 -2.04
N GLU A 298 27.39 -2.16 -2.76
CA GLU A 298 28.85 -2.22 -2.73
C GLU A 298 29.41 -1.13 -3.63
N VAL A 299 30.28 -0.30 -3.07
CA VAL A 299 30.93 0.81 -3.80
C VAL A 299 32.44 0.65 -3.73
N PRO A 300 33.23 1.33 -4.58
CA PRO A 300 34.68 1.15 -4.61
C PRO A 300 35.38 1.40 -3.27
N LYS A 301 34.80 2.26 -2.42
CA LYS A 301 35.28 2.57 -1.07
C LYS A 301 34.21 2.29 -0.02
N GLY A 302 33.99 1.01 0.27
CA GLY A 302 33.10 0.56 1.34
C GLY A 302 31.72 0.16 0.86
N GLN A 303 30.70 0.39 1.69
CA GLN A 303 29.33 -0.01 1.44
C GLN A 303 28.36 1.11 1.81
N ILE A 304 27.25 1.19 1.09
CA ILE A 304 26.13 2.08 1.42
C ILE A 304 24.95 1.21 1.83
N GLY A 305 24.46 1.42 3.05
CA GLY A 305 23.24 0.78 3.52
C GLY A 305 21.99 1.56 3.16
N ILE A 306 20.90 0.85 2.86
CA ILE A 306 19.56 1.43 2.75
C ILE A 306 18.61 0.61 3.60
N SER A 307 17.81 1.29 4.44
CA SER A 307 16.69 0.72 5.17
C SER A 307 15.39 1.33 4.63
N ALA A 308 14.58 0.57 3.91
CA ALA A 308 13.30 1.00 3.34
C ALA A 308 12.13 0.55 4.23
N LYS A 309 11.30 1.50 4.69
CA LYS A 309 10.17 1.24 5.59
C LYS A 309 8.86 1.86 5.07
N TYR A 310 7.74 1.22 5.38
CA TYR A 310 6.39 1.71 5.05
C TYR A 310 5.63 2.09 6.31
N ASN A 311 5.26 3.37 6.46
CA ASN A 311 4.56 3.93 7.63
C ASN A 311 5.17 3.56 9.00
N HIS A 312 6.41 3.11 9.02
CA HIS A 312 7.02 2.53 10.20
C HIS A 312 8.23 3.35 10.60
N ALA A 313 8.10 4.08 11.70
CA ALA A 313 9.14 4.95 12.22
C ALA A 313 10.09 4.23 13.19
N ALA A 314 9.73 3.04 13.71
CA ALA A 314 10.51 2.40 14.75
C ALA A 314 11.95 2.13 14.30
N ILE A 315 12.84 2.23 15.28
CA ILE A 315 14.27 2.05 15.14
C ILE A 315 14.62 0.60 15.49
N LYS A 316 14.03 0.07 16.57
CA LYS A 316 14.38 -1.26 17.10
C LYS A 316 13.25 -1.85 17.92
N HIS A 317 13.20 -3.19 17.98
CA HIS A 317 12.23 -3.96 18.75
C HIS A 317 12.91 -4.85 19.80
N SER A 318 13.51 -4.22 20.81
CA SER A 318 14.20 -4.95 21.87
C SER A 318 13.22 -5.70 22.78
N ARG A 319 13.57 -6.92 23.18
CA ARG A 319 12.80 -7.71 24.16
C ARG A 319 13.29 -7.44 25.58
N LEU A 320 12.37 -7.61 26.53
CA LEU A 320 12.66 -7.69 27.96
C LEU A 320 12.02 -8.95 28.55
N SER A 321 12.77 -9.61 29.43
CA SER A 321 12.29 -10.67 30.31
C SER A 321 13.20 -10.79 31.51
N ASP A 322 12.79 -11.57 32.50
CA ASP A 322 13.63 -11.97 33.63
C ASP A 322 14.82 -12.87 33.25
N LYS A 323 14.94 -13.24 31.97
CA LYS A 323 16.06 -14.02 31.41
C LYS A 323 16.96 -13.20 30.48
N ILE A 324 16.58 -11.95 30.16
CA ILE A 324 17.30 -11.07 29.24
C ILE A 324 17.95 -9.97 30.08
N ASP A 325 19.28 -9.98 30.14
CA ASP A 325 20.06 -8.91 30.76
C ASP A 325 20.27 -7.80 29.74
N PHE A 326 19.37 -6.82 29.72
CA PHE A 326 19.42 -5.75 28.73
C PHE A 326 20.71 -4.92 28.87
N GLY A 327 21.20 -4.69 30.09
CA GLY A 327 22.44 -3.96 30.31
C GLY A 327 23.61 -4.67 29.64
N LYS A 328 23.74 -5.97 29.89
CA LYS A 328 24.79 -6.81 29.30
C LYS A 328 24.64 -6.94 27.79
N GLU A 329 23.45 -7.28 27.30
CA GLU A 329 23.22 -7.51 25.88
C GLU A 329 23.38 -6.23 25.04
N TRP A 330 22.91 -5.09 25.56
CA TRP A 330 22.89 -3.85 24.79
C TRP A 330 24.19 -3.07 24.93
N THR A 331 24.86 -3.16 26.09
CA THR A 331 26.04 -2.32 26.39
C THR A 331 27.25 -3.06 26.94
N GLY A 332 27.14 -4.36 27.21
CA GLY A 332 28.18 -5.14 27.89
C GLY A 332 28.28 -4.89 29.39
N HIS A 333 27.39 -4.09 29.97
CA HIS A 333 27.39 -3.74 31.39
C HIS A 333 26.16 -4.34 32.09
N PRO A 334 26.33 -5.39 32.91
CA PRO A 334 25.21 -6.19 33.40
C PRO A 334 24.26 -5.41 34.31
N CYS A 335 22.99 -5.78 34.24
CA CYS A 335 21.97 -5.31 35.16
C CYS A 335 22.24 -5.80 36.59
N GLY A 336 21.88 -4.98 37.58
CA GLY A 336 21.99 -5.36 38.99
C GLY A 336 20.95 -6.39 39.41
N GLU A 337 21.21 -7.14 40.47
CA GLU A 337 20.25 -8.14 41.00
C GLU A 337 18.89 -7.52 41.36
N LYS A 338 18.88 -6.27 41.83
CA LYS A 338 17.66 -5.55 42.20
C LYS A 338 16.70 -5.49 41.01
N TYR A 339 17.19 -5.20 39.80
CA TYR A 339 16.39 -5.18 38.58
C TYR A 339 15.65 -6.51 38.37
N PHE A 340 16.38 -7.63 38.41
CA PHE A 340 15.82 -8.96 38.21
C PHE A 340 14.82 -9.34 39.31
N LYS A 341 15.17 -9.08 40.58
CA LYS A 341 14.27 -9.32 41.73
C LYS A 341 12.94 -8.57 41.58
N THR A 342 12.97 -7.34 41.04
CA THR A 342 11.75 -6.54 40.82
C THR A 342 10.90 -7.08 39.67
N ILE A 343 11.49 -7.50 38.54
CA ILE A 343 10.71 -7.90 37.35
C ILE A 343 10.30 -9.38 37.35
N GLN A 344 11.03 -10.24 38.06
CA GLN A 344 10.81 -11.69 38.05
C GLN A 344 9.36 -12.09 38.41
N PRO A 345 8.71 -11.52 39.45
CA PRO A 345 7.32 -11.86 39.75
C PRO A 345 6.36 -11.55 38.59
N VAL A 346 6.59 -10.48 37.85
CA VAL A 346 5.78 -10.11 36.68
C VAL A 346 5.92 -11.14 35.57
N PHE A 347 7.15 -11.55 35.24
CA PHE A 347 7.39 -12.53 34.19
C PHE A 347 6.98 -13.96 34.58
N MET A 348 6.96 -14.29 35.87
CA MET A 348 6.34 -15.52 36.37
C MET A 348 4.83 -15.52 36.14
N GLN A 349 4.13 -14.45 36.49
CA GLN A 349 2.68 -14.32 36.23
C GLN A 349 2.37 -14.42 34.73
N LEU A 350 3.17 -13.78 33.86
CA LEU A 350 2.99 -13.89 32.41
C LEU A 350 3.17 -15.34 31.90
N ARG A 351 4.08 -16.14 32.50
CA ARG A 351 4.23 -17.56 32.17
C ARG A 351 2.99 -18.37 32.55
N GLU A 352 2.43 -18.13 33.72
CA GLU A 352 1.20 -18.80 34.18
C GLU A 352 0.00 -18.44 33.28
N MET A 353 -0.18 -17.16 32.97
CA MET A 353 -1.23 -16.69 32.07
C MET A 353 -1.10 -17.27 30.67
N ARG A 354 0.13 -17.42 30.16
CA ARG A 354 0.39 -18.11 28.88
C ARG A 354 -0.01 -19.58 28.95
N ALA A 355 0.33 -20.29 30.03
CA ALA A 355 -0.05 -21.69 30.21
C ALA A 355 -1.58 -21.88 30.18
N GLN A 356 -2.33 -20.88 30.65
CA GLN A 356 -3.79 -20.83 30.60
C GLN A 356 -4.35 -20.35 29.24
N ASN A 357 -3.52 -20.15 28.22
CA ASN A 357 -3.90 -19.61 26.91
C ASN A 357 -4.60 -18.23 26.96
N MET A 358 -4.33 -17.42 27.99
CA MET A 358 -4.94 -16.11 28.16
C MET A 358 -4.50 -15.14 27.04
N LEU A 359 -5.43 -14.30 26.57
CA LEU A 359 -5.09 -13.19 25.69
C LEU A 359 -4.55 -12.02 26.52
N PHE A 360 -3.51 -11.36 26.01
CA PHE A 360 -2.86 -10.26 26.73
C PHE A 360 -3.80 -9.07 26.96
N ARG A 361 -4.74 -8.85 26.04
CA ARG A 361 -5.75 -7.78 26.14
C ARG A 361 -6.74 -7.97 27.29
N ASP A 362 -6.92 -9.21 27.77
CA ASP A 362 -7.92 -9.57 28.78
C ASP A 362 -7.35 -9.51 30.21
N ILE A 363 -6.05 -9.23 30.37
CA ILE A 363 -5.39 -9.07 31.68
C ILE A 363 -5.97 -7.83 32.38
N GLN A 364 -6.65 -8.06 33.50
CA GLN A 364 -7.16 -6.99 34.36
C GLN A 364 -6.01 -6.22 35.00
N GLU A 365 -6.16 -4.89 35.05
CA GLU A 365 -5.19 -3.96 35.65
C GLU A 365 -3.76 -4.13 35.10
N LYS A 366 -3.61 -4.44 33.81
CA LYS A 366 -2.30 -4.65 33.16
C LYS A 366 -1.36 -3.45 33.32
N GLU A 367 -1.90 -2.25 33.42
CA GLU A 367 -1.14 -1.01 33.59
C GLU A 367 -0.33 -1.04 34.89
N THR A 368 -0.97 -1.38 36.00
CA THR A 368 -0.36 -1.41 37.34
C THR A 368 0.35 -2.73 37.62
N ARG A 369 -0.16 -3.85 37.11
CA ARG A 369 0.38 -5.19 37.38
C ARG A 369 1.56 -5.57 36.51
N ILE A 370 1.59 -5.11 35.27
CA ILE A 370 2.59 -5.54 34.27
C ILE A 370 3.47 -4.37 33.85
N TYR A 371 2.89 -3.29 33.33
CA TYR A 371 3.69 -2.22 32.73
C TYR A 371 4.43 -1.38 33.76
N LEU A 372 3.75 -0.92 34.82
CA LEU A 372 4.33 -0.03 35.81
C LEU A 372 5.59 -0.64 36.47
N PRO A 373 5.58 -1.87 37.02
CA PRO A 373 6.75 -2.43 37.72
C PRO A 373 7.93 -2.67 36.78
N VAL A 374 7.67 -3.18 35.56
CA VAL A 374 8.74 -3.45 34.58
C VAL A 374 9.40 -2.16 34.12
N LEU A 375 8.60 -1.13 33.84
CA LEU A 375 9.12 0.15 33.41
C LEU A 375 9.83 0.90 34.54
N THR A 376 9.38 0.77 35.79
CA THR A 376 10.04 1.41 36.95
C THR A 376 11.40 0.75 37.19
N ALA A 377 11.45 -0.59 37.15
CA ALA A 377 12.70 -1.31 37.24
C ALA A 377 13.66 -0.94 36.10
N PHE A 378 13.15 -0.83 34.87
CA PHE A 378 13.96 -0.42 33.72
C PHE A 378 14.50 1.02 33.86
N GLU A 379 13.68 1.95 34.32
CA GLU A 379 14.06 3.35 34.58
C GLU A 379 15.15 3.45 35.65
N ASP A 380 14.93 2.82 36.81
CA ASP A 380 15.89 2.81 37.93
C ASP A 380 17.22 2.18 37.51
N GLU A 381 17.15 1.08 36.75
CA GLU A 381 18.34 0.38 36.27
C GLU A 381 19.10 1.20 35.22
N LEU A 382 18.37 1.91 34.34
CA LEU A 382 18.98 2.81 33.37
C LEU A 382 19.73 3.96 34.07
N LYS A 383 19.13 4.55 35.11
CA LYS A 383 19.77 5.58 35.96
C LYS A 383 21.04 5.02 36.62
N ARG A 384 20.94 3.85 37.26
CA ARG A 384 22.08 3.20 37.93
C ARG A 384 23.23 2.91 36.96
N LEU A 385 22.93 2.39 35.77
CA LEU A 385 23.93 2.09 34.74
C LEU A 385 24.60 3.37 34.23
N CYS A 386 23.85 4.45 34.05
CA CYS A 386 24.40 5.76 33.69
C CYS A 386 25.33 6.32 34.78
N GLU A 387 24.97 6.19 36.06
CA GLU A 387 25.81 6.63 37.17
C GLU A 387 27.09 5.79 37.30
N SER A 388 26.96 4.47 37.16
CA SER A 388 28.07 3.51 37.37
C SER A 388 29.11 3.57 36.25
N PHE A 389 28.67 3.75 35.01
CA PHE A 389 29.53 3.63 33.81
C PHE A 389 29.64 4.92 33.00
N ARG A 390 28.92 5.98 33.40
CA ARG A 390 28.98 7.34 32.83
C ARG A 390 28.84 7.32 31.30
N GLY A 391 29.60 8.16 30.59
CA GLY A 391 29.48 8.34 29.15
C GLY A 391 29.75 7.07 28.33
N VAL A 392 30.51 6.12 28.85
CA VAL A 392 30.77 4.83 28.18
C VAL A 392 29.48 4.03 28.02
N PHE A 393 28.63 4.01 29.04
CA PHE A 393 27.33 3.33 28.93
C PHE A 393 26.41 4.06 27.97
N VAL A 394 26.32 5.39 28.06
CA VAL A 394 25.43 6.19 27.19
C VAL A 394 25.81 6.02 25.72
N GLU A 395 27.12 6.05 25.41
CA GLU A 395 27.60 5.84 24.05
C GLU A 395 27.18 4.45 23.53
N LYS A 396 27.47 3.39 24.28
CA LYS A 396 27.14 2.02 23.87
C LYS A 396 25.64 1.81 23.77
N PHE A 397 24.87 2.34 24.71
CA PHE A 397 23.41 2.27 24.69
C PHE A 397 22.85 2.96 23.45
N PHE A 398 23.28 4.18 23.16
CA PHE A 398 22.84 4.93 21.99
C PHE A 398 23.22 4.22 20.68
N ARG A 399 24.45 3.70 20.58
CA ARG A 399 24.89 2.89 19.43
C ARG A 399 24.08 1.62 19.26
N TYR A 400 23.74 0.92 20.36
CA TYR A 400 22.89 -0.26 20.29
C TYR A 400 21.51 0.05 19.70
N LEU A 401 20.93 1.20 20.05
CA LEU A 401 19.63 1.61 19.51
C LEU A 401 19.69 1.90 18.02
N LEU A 402 20.79 2.48 17.54
CA LEU A 402 20.96 2.89 16.14
C LEU A 402 21.44 1.81 15.19
N GLY A 403 22.15 0.80 15.72
CA GLY A 403 22.84 -0.20 14.90
C GLY A 403 24.31 0.14 14.68
N ARG A 404 25.00 -0.75 13.97
CA ARG A 404 26.47 -0.72 13.82
C ARG A 404 26.95 -0.07 12.52
N HIS A 405 26.07 0.08 11.55
CA HIS A 405 26.41 0.55 10.20
C HIS A 405 25.71 1.86 9.90
N ASP A 406 26.34 2.67 9.06
CA ASP A 406 25.68 3.85 8.52
C ASP A 406 24.75 3.44 7.36
N PHE A 407 23.61 4.11 7.26
CA PHE A 407 22.63 3.82 6.22
C PHE A 407 21.68 4.97 5.95
N TYR A 408 21.08 4.97 4.77
CA TYR A 408 19.96 5.83 4.43
C TYR A 408 18.65 5.15 4.84
N LYS A 409 17.93 5.76 5.77
CA LYS A 409 16.57 5.35 6.14
C LYS A 409 15.58 6.03 5.22
N ILE A 410 14.89 5.25 4.39
CA ILE A 410 13.87 5.72 3.45
C ILE A 410 12.52 5.28 4.00
N ILE A 411 11.63 6.23 4.28
CA ILE A 411 10.30 5.93 4.82
C ILE A 411 9.24 6.50 3.89
N LEU A 412 8.42 5.62 3.32
CA LEU A 412 7.19 6.03 2.65
C LEU A 412 6.10 6.25 3.70
N LYS A 413 5.67 7.50 3.86
CA LYS A 413 4.57 7.89 4.73
C LYS A 413 3.32 8.14 3.89
N THR A 414 2.22 7.51 4.27
CA THR A 414 0.90 7.71 3.67
C THR A 414 -0.07 8.21 4.73
N ALA A 415 -0.05 9.51 4.98
CA ALA A 415 -0.99 10.18 5.86
C ALA A 415 -2.12 10.78 5.01
N CYS A 416 -3.35 10.31 5.21
CA CYS A 416 -4.53 10.78 4.48
C CYS A 416 -4.37 10.64 2.94
N LYS A 417 -4.62 11.72 2.18
CA LYS A 417 -4.48 11.74 0.71
C LYS A 417 -3.05 12.04 0.22
N ARG A 418 -2.15 12.44 1.12
CA ARG A 418 -0.78 12.86 0.79
C ARG A 418 0.20 11.71 0.99
N LYS A 419 1.15 11.58 0.07
CA LYS A 419 2.23 10.60 0.16
C LYS A 419 3.56 11.31 0.14
N THR A 420 4.38 11.05 1.15
CA THR A 420 5.73 11.61 1.24
C THR A 420 6.76 10.51 1.40
N VAL A 421 7.94 10.72 0.84
CA VAL A 421 9.14 9.93 1.12
C VAL A 421 10.05 10.78 1.96
N SER A 422 10.37 10.31 3.17
CA SER A 422 11.42 10.91 3.97
C SER A 422 12.71 10.10 3.80
N LEU A 423 13.78 10.78 3.40
CA LEU A 423 15.13 10.24 3.38
C LEU A 423 15.91 10.81 4.55
N GLN A 424 16.36 9.94 5.44
CA GLN A 424 17.15 10.29 6.61
C GLN A 424 18.51 9.61 6.53
N SER A 425 19.57 10.39 6.74
CA SER A 425 20.93 9.88 6.89
C SER A 425 21.16 9.43 8.34
N VAL A 426 21.42 8.13 8.56
CA VAL A 426 21.89 7.60 9.84
C VAL A 426 23.40 7.46 9.72
N ASN A 427 24.13 8.54 10.01
CA ASN A 427 25.56 8.69 9.72
C ASN A 427 26.39 8.66 11.02
N ILE A 428 26.48 7.50 11.67
CA ILE A 428 27.13 7.28 12.97
C ILE A 428 28.66 7.26 12.81
N GLY A 429 29.16 6.52 11.82
CA GLY A 429 30.56 6.37 11.48
C GLY A 429 31.11 7.55 10.70
N GLY A 430 30.24 8.27 9.97
CA GLY A 430 30.65 9.35 9.07
C GLY A 430 30.93 8.87 7.65
N THR A 431 30.39 7.70 7.27
CA THR A 431 30.66 7.08 5.97
C THR A 431 29.68 7.48 4.88
N LEU A 432 28.57 8.17 5.18
CA LEU A 432 27.61 8.68 4.19
C LEU A 432 27.98 10.09 3.72
N GLU A 433 27.75 10.39 2.44
CA GLU A 433 28.06 11.72 1.86
C GLU A 433 26.93 12.73 2.12
N TYR A 434 25.67 12.29 2.03
CA TYR A 434 24.53 13.10 2.45
C TYR A 434 24.32 13.05 3.97
N GLY A 435 24.32 14.23 4.60
CA GLY A 435 24.05 14.44 6.02
C GLY A 435 25.30 14.34 6.91
N SER A 436 25.37 15.20 7.93
CA SER A 436 26.55 15.28 8.79
C SER A 436 26.70 14.04 9.67
N LYS A 437 27.95 13.72 10.05
CA LYS A 437 28.23 12.68 11.05
C LYS A 437 27.53 13.03 12.36
N TRP A 438 26.78 12.08 12.91
CA TRP A 438 26.04 12.27 14.14
C TRP A 438 27.00 12.37 15.32
N LYS A 439 26.75 13.36 16.19
CA LYS A 439 27.42 13.45 17.49
C LYS A 439 26.72 12.48 18.44
N ILE A 440 27.46 11.46 18.88
CA ILE A 440 26.94 10.48 19.84
C ILE A 440 26.87 11.15 21.21
N PRO A 441 25.71 11.13 21.89
CA PRO A 441 25.58 11.76 23.19
C PRO A 441 26.40 11.02 24.24
N GLU A 442 27.01 11.78 25.14
CA GLU A 442 27.74 11.23 26.29
C GLU A 442 26.88 11.16 27.55
N ARG A 443 25.70 11.80 27.55
CA ARG A 443 24.83 11.93 28.72
C ARG A 443 23.35 11.80 28.39
N ILE A 444 22.64 11.08 29.26
CA ILE A 444 21.17 11.15 29.34
C ILE A 444 20.82 12.32 30.26
N ARG A 445 19.95 13.21 29.80
CA ARG A 445 19.50 14.41 30.52
C ARG A 445 18.28 14.11 31.38
N VAL A 446 17.31 13.40 30.80
CA VAL A 446 16.02 13.09 31.43
C VAL A 446 15.60 11.67 31.06
N ILE A 447 15.08 10.95 32.04
CA ILE A 447 14.33 9.70 31.83
C ILE A 447 13.00 9.93 32.54
N GLU A 448 11.91 9.90 31.80
CA GLU A 448 10.58 10.17 32.35
C GLU A 448 9.50 9.28 31.74
N ARG A 449 8.38 9.16 32.44
CA ARG A 449 7.19 8.52 31.89
C ARG A 449 6.47 9.49 30.98
N LYS A 450 6.03 9.01 29.81
CA LYS A 450 5.23 9.82 28.90
C LYS A 450 3.89 10.18 29.54
N SER A 451 3.56 11.47 29.60
CA SER A 451 2.26 11.92 30.09
C SER A 451 1.10 11.28 29.33
N GLY A 452 0.09 10.79 30.06
CA GLY A 452 -1.05 10.09 29.49
C GLY A 452 -0.76 8.66 28.97
N SER A 453 0.43 8.10 29.24
CA SER A 453 0.77 6.71 28.88
C SER A 453 1.22 5.89 30.08
N SER A 454 0.60 4.72 30.25
CA SER A 454 1.00 3.73 31.27
C SER A 454 2.12 2.79 30.81
N SER A 455 2.47 2.82 29.53
CA SER A 455 3.36 1.82 28.89
C SER A 455 4.60 2.42 28.23
N THR A 456 4.83 3.73 28.36
CA THR A 456 5.87 4.43 27.60
C THR A 456 6.82 5.22 28.49
N ILE A 457 8.12 5.04 28.27
CA ILE A 457 9.20 5.88 28.81
C ILE A 457 9.77 6.74 27.67
N GLU A 458 10.16 7.97 27.98
CA GLU A 458 10.90 8.85 27.08
C GLU A 458 12.27 9.15 27.69
N VAL A 459 13.31 8.95 26.88
CA VAL A 459 14.72 9.15 27.26
C VAL A 459 15.27 10.29 26.41
N MET A 460 15.63 11.38 27.06
CA MET A 460 16.20 12.57 26.43
C MET A 460 17.70 12.56 26.64
N PHE A 461 18.46 12.62 25.55
CA PHE A 461 19.91 12.70 25.57
C PHE A 461 20.35 14.15 25.32
N GLU A 462 21.59 14.44 25.69
CA GLU A 462 22.25 15.65 25.25
C GLU A 462 22.25 15.79 23.71
N GLY A 463 22.24 17.03 23.21
CA GLY A 463 22.21 17.29 21.77
C GLY A 463 20.82 17.20 21.13
N GLY A 464 19.75 17.08 21.93
CA GLY A 464 18.36 17.18 21.45
C GLY A 464 17.75 15.88 20.95
N TRP A 465 18.37 14.73 21.26
CA TRP A 465 17.80 13.42 20.93
C TRP A 465 16.76 13.02 21.97
N THR A 466 15.57 12.61 21.52
CA THR A 466 14.55 12.03 22.39
C THR A 466 14.05 10.72 21.80
N ILE A 467 14.19 9.65 22.60
CA ILE A 467 13.81 8.29 22.22
C ILE A 467 12.68 7.81 23.11
N SER A 468 11.60 7.37 22.47
CA SER A 468 10.44 6.77 23.14
C SER A 468 10.56 5.25 23.17
N PHE A 469 10.27 4.64 24.32
CA PHE A 469 10.27 3.21 24.58
C PHE A 469 8.86 2.78 25.00
N ARG A 470 8.04 2.31 24.04
CA ARG A 470 6.69 1.81 24.34
C ARG A 470 6.69 0.30 24.55
N LEU A 471 6.41 -0.14 25.76
CA LEU A 471 6.32 -1.54 26.13
C LEU A 471 4.99 -2.14 25.68
N HIS A 472 5.05 -3.32 25.05
CA HIS A 472 3.87 -4.04 24.58
C HIS A 472 4.13 -5.55 24.55
N ASN A 473 3.05 -6.33 24.47
CA ASN A 473 3.13 -7.76 24.20
C ASN A 473 3.25 -8.03 22.69
N ALA A 474 4.11 -8.97 22.32
CA ALA A 474 4.47 -9.23 20.92
C ALA A 474 3.35 -9.85 20.08
N SER A 475 2.33 -10.42 20.72
CA SER A 475 1.23 -11.15 20.09
C SER A 475 -0.11 -10.86 20.77
N SER A 476 -1.21 -11.36 20.21
CA SER A 476 -2.51 -11.31 20.88
C SER A 476 -2.57 -12.21 22.12
N LYS A 477 -1.90 -13.38 22.06
CA LYS A 477 -1.73 -14.29 23.21
C LYS A 477 -0.65 -13.76 24.14
N THR A 478 -0.82 -13.98 25.45
CA THR A 478 0.18 -13.59 26.45
C THR A 478 1.51 -14.31 26.22
N GLU A 479 2.61 -13.55 26.20
CA GLU A 479 3.98 -14.06 26.08
C GLU A 479 4.77 -13.76 27.36
N PRO A 480 5.69 -14.65 27.78
CA PRO A 480 6.54 -14.46 28.95
C PRO A 480 7.74 -13.56 28.62
N SER A 481 7.53 -12.59 27.73
CA SER A 481 8.50 -11.58 27.32
C SER A 481 7.72 -10.38 26.79
N LEU A 482 8.16 -9.18 27.11
CA LEU A 482 7.61 -7.95 26.58
C LEU A 482 8.56 -7.37 25.53
N LYS A 483 8.06 -6.50 24.66
CA LYS A 483 8.82 -5.82 23.63
C LYS A 483 8.73 -4.32 23.78
N PHE A 484 9.84 -3.63 23.59
CA PHE A 484 9.81 -2.21 23.30
C PHE A 484 9.57 -1.97 21.82
N ASP A 485 8.67 -1.04 21.52
CA ASP A 485 8.62 -0.32 20.24
C ASP A 485 9.39 0.98 20.44
N ILE A 486 10.61 1.05 19.89
CA ILE A 486 11.56 2.13 20.14
C ILE A 486 11.54 3.12 18.98
N GLN A 487 11.27 4.40 19.25
CA GLN A 487 11.09 5.42 18.21
C GLN A 487 11.82 6.73 18.53
N PHE A 488 12.32 7.43 17.51
CA PHE A 488 12.75 8.82 17.65
C PHE A 488 11.52 9.72 17.65
N ILE A 489 11.37 10.52 18.70
CA ILE A 489 10.34 11.57 18.78
C ILE A 489 10.96 12.98 18.79
N GLY A 490 12.25 13.09 19.12
CA GLY A 490 13.08 14.27 18.93
C GLY A 490 14.40 13.86 18.29
N ILE A 491 14.82 14.58 17.26
CA ILE A 491 16.08 14.35 16.54
C ILE A 491 16.94 15.61 16.62
N ALA A 492 18.26 15.42 16.74
CA ALA A 492 19.20 16.54 16.72
C ALA A 492 19.09 17.34 15.41
N SER A 493 19.33 18.65 15.48
CA SER A 493 19.26 19.55 14.33
C SER A 493 20.29 19.23 13.23
N SER A 494 21.33 18.44 13.55
CA SER A 494 22.37 18.03 12.62
C SER A 494 22.01 16.83 11.73
N VAL A 495 20.82 16.26 11.90
CA VAL A 495 20.34 15.12 11.10
C VAL A 495 19.99 15.57 9.68
N GLY A 496 20.66 14.99 8.68
CA GLY A 496 20.27 15.19 7.28
C GLY A 496 18.94 14.48 6.99
N LEU A 497 17.86 15.25 6.94
CA LEU A 497 16.49 14.81 6.63
C LEU A 497 15.99 15.55 5.40
N HIS A 498 15.62 14.81 4.37
CA HIS A 498 14.94 15.34 3.20
C HIS A 498 13.54 14.72 3.11
N VAL A 499 12.54 15.51 2.71
CA VAL A 499 11.17 15.04 2.54
C VAL A 499 10.70 15.42 1.14
N ILE A 500 10.31 14.40 0.37
CA ILE A 500 9.81 14.53 -1.00
C ILE A 500 8.30 14.31 -0.97
N ASP A 501 7.55 15.26 -1.52
CA ASP A 501 6.12 15.09 -1.79
C ASP A 501 5.92 14.33 -3.09
N ILE A 502 5.17 13.22 -3.04
CA ILE A 502 5.07 12.28 -4.15
C ILE A 502 3.68 12.33 -4.79
N VAL A 503 2.63 12.58 -3.99
CA VAL A 503 1.23 12.85 -4.40
C VAL A 503 0.52 13.61 -3.30
#